data_AF-A0A949ERC2-F1
#
_entry.id   AF-A0A949ERC2-F1
#
_cell.length_a   1.000
_cell.length_b   1.000
_cell.length_c   1.000
_cell.angle_alpha   90.00
_cell.angle_beta   90.00
_cell.angle_gamma   90.00
#
_symmetry.space_group_name_H-M   'P 1'
#
loop_
_entity.id
_entity.type
_entity.pdbx_description
1 polymer ?
#
loop_
_entity_poly.entity_id
_entity_poly.type
_entity_poly.pdbx_seq_one_letter_code
_entity_poly.pdbx_strand_id
1 'polypeptide(L)'
;WYAAKSDYRDLMADCEALLRHLAVAMGKDGVLEWQGRRVDLGPAWERITVAEAFRCYAPCPVEEALAQDRFDELLVEYVEPHLGMATPTFLYDYPATLGALARLSPTDPAVAERFELYVAGLELANGFSELVDPVEQRARFLAEQAVIRLQGRDPGPMPEQFLVELGEMPQAAGIALGVDRLVMLFAGADAIDQVVAFTPEGL
;
A
#
# COMPACT_ATOMS: atom_id res chain seq x y z
N TRP A 1 2.70 0.09 11.22
CA TRP A 1 3.07 -0.74 12.38
C TRP A 1 3.31 -2.17 11.90
N TYR A 2 3.76 -3.06 12.79
CA TYR A 2 3.88 -4.50 12.51
C TYR A 2 2.98 -5.29 13.47
N ALA A 3 2.32 -6.32 12.96
CA ALA A 3 1.46 -7.22 13.73
C ALA A 3 1.91 -8.67 13.52
N ALA A 4 2.29 -9.35 14.61
CA ALA A 4 2.64 -10.76 14.58
C ALA A 4 1.39 -11.64 14.61
N LYS A 5 1.44 -12.77 13.91
CA LYS A 5 0.34 -13.71 13.69
C LYS A 5 -0.86 -13.09 12.98
N SER A 6 -0.58 -12.15 12.08
CA SER A 6 -1.57 -11.42 11.28
C SER A 6 -1.19 -11.46 9.80
N ASP A 7 -2.18 -11.22 8.95
CA ASP A 7 -1.99 -11.01 7.51
C ASP A 7 -2.45 -9.61 7.08
N TYR A 8 -2.29 -9.31 5.80
CA TYR A 8 -2.68 -8.03 5.21
C TYR A 8 -4.18 -7.68 5.38
N ARG A 9 -5.08 -8.66 5.53
CA ARG A 9 -6.51 -8.43 5.73
C ARG A 9 -6.82 -8.01 7.16
N ASP A 10 -6.08 -8.56 8.13
CA ASP A 10 -6.13 -8.07 9.51
C ASP A 10 -5.73 -6.58 9.56
N LEU A 11 -4.69 -6.19 8.82
CA LEU A 11 -4.27 -4.79 8.73
C LEU A 11 -5.30 -3.88 8.04
N MET A 12 -6.03 -4.38 7.04
CA MET A 12 -7.17 -3.64 6.48
C MET A 12 -8.25 -3.39 7.55
N ALA A 13 -8.57 -4.40 8.35
CA ALA A 13 -9.53 -4.28 9.44
C ALA A 13 -9.05 -3.29 10.52
N ASP A 14 -7.75 -3.30 10.85
CA ASP A 14 -7.14 -2.32 11.75
C ASP A 14 -7.27 -0.88 11.20
N CYS A 15 -7.03 -0.68 9.90
CA CYS A 15 -7.20 0.63 9.27
C CYS A 15 -8.64 1.12 9.36
N GLU A 16 -9.61 0.26 9.06
CA GLU A 16 -11.04 0.57 9.22
C GLU A 16 -11.38 0.99 10.64
N ALA A 17 -10.93 0.21 11.63
CA ALA A 17 -11.17 0.50 13.03
C ALA A 17 -10.55 1.84 13.44
N LEU A 18 -9.31 2.10 13.02
CA LEU A 18 -8.58 3.33 13.30
C LEU A 18 -9.30 4.56 12.75
N LEU A 19 -9.62 4.58 11.46
CA LEU A 19 -10.26 5.72 10.81
C LEU A 19 -11.67 5.99 11.36
N ARG A 20 -12.46 4.94 11.63
CA ARG A 20 -13.78 5.09 12.28
C ARG A 20 -13.64 5.64 13.71
N HIS A 21 -12.66 5.13 14.47
CA HIS A 21 -12.39 5.62 15.81
C HIS A 21 -12.03 7.10 15.82
N LEU A 22 -11.13 7.51 14.91
CA LEU A 22 -10.73 8.92 14.77
C LEU A 22 -11.89 9.81 14.35
N ALA A 23 -12.77 9.35 13.46
CA ALA A 23 -13.95 10.11 13.07
C ALA A 23 -14.87 10.41 14.26
N VAL A 24 -15.19 9.39 15.07
CA VAL A 24 -15.96 9.58 16.29
C VAL A 24 -15.25 10.50 17.27
N ALA A 25 -13.94 10.28 17.52
CA ALA A 25 -13.16 11.08 18.45
C ALA A 25 -13.07 12.56 18.06
N MET A 26 -13.12 12.85 16.75
CA MET A 26 -13.06 14.20 16.19
C MET A 26 -14.44 14.81 15.90
N GLY A 27 -15.53 14.15 16.30
CA GLY A 27 -16.89 14.62 16.04
C GLY A 27 -17.22 14.70 14.55
N LYS A 28 -16.55 13.91 13.72
CA LYS A 28 -16.88 13.68 12.31
C LYS A 28 -17.87 12.53 12.31
N ASP A 29 -19.16 12.78 12.08
CA ASP A 29 -20.26 11.80 12.18
C ASP A 29 -20.18 10.67 11.12
N GLY A 30 -19.09 9.91 11.10
CA GLY A 30 -18.79 8.89 10.10
C GLY A 30 -18.48 9.46 8.71
N VAL A 31 -18.34 10.78 8.56
CA VAL A 31 -18.14 11.43 7.25
C VAL A 31 -16.92 12.36 7.30
N LEU A 32 -16.03 12.22 6.31
CA LEU A 32 -14.94 13.15 6.07
C LEU A 32 -15.29 14.08 4.90
N GLU A 33 -14.87 15.33 5.01
CA GLU A 33 -14.95 16.31 3.93
C GLU A 33 -13.57 16.88 3.68
N TRP A 34 -13.07 16.72 2.45
CA TRP A 34 -11.74 17.17 2.05
C TRP A 34 -11.75 17.59 0.58
N GLN A 35 -11.23 18.78 0.25
CA GLN A 35 -11.27 19.37 -1.10
C GLN A 35 -12.68 19.34 -1.76
N GLY A 36 -13.73 19.56 -0.97
CA GLY A 36 -15.13 19.50 -1.45
C GLY A 36 -15.65 18.09 -1.75
N ARG A 37 -14.84 17.05 -1.51
CA ARG A 37 -15.27 15.64 -1.59
C ARG A 37 -15.79 15.19 -0.23
N ARG A 38 -16.93 14.50 -0.26
CA ARG A 38 -17.53 13.89 0.93
C ARG A 38 -17.31 12.38 0.88
N VAL A 39 -16.62 11.85 1.88
CA VAL A 39 -16.28 10.43 1.99
C VAL A 39 -16.96 9.82 3.22
N ASP A 40 -17.75 8.77 3.00
CA ASP A 40 -18.44 8.02 4.05
C ASP A 40 -17.53 6.91 4.61
N LEU A 41 -17.21 7.01 5.90
CA LEU A 41 -16.43 6.03 6.67
C LEU A 41 -17.30 4.94 7.32
N GLY A 42 -18.55 4.81 6.91
CA GLY A 42 -19.49 3.77 7.31
C GLY A 42 -18.97 2.34 7.11
N PRO A 43 -19.82 1.32 7.32
CA PRO A 43 -19.38 -0.06 7.43
C PRO A 43 -18.90 -0.70 6.10
N ALA A 44 -19.25 -0.12 4.95
CA ALA A 44 -19.06 -0.75 3.64
C ALA A 44 -17.98 -0.02 2.84
N TRP A 45 -16.72 -0.33 3.14
CA TRP A 45 -15.58 0.15 2.35
C TRP A 45 -15.39 -0.71 1.10
N GLU A 46 -14.99 -0.06 0.02
CA GLU A 46 -14.70 -0.75 -1.23
C GLU A 46 -13.41 -1.56 -1.09
N ARG A 47 -13.40 -2.75 -1.68
CA ARG A 47 -12.20 -3.59 -1.81
C ARG A 47 -12.17 -4.07 -3.24
N ILE A 48 -11.11 -3.75 -3.96
CA ILE A 48 -10.92 -4.12 -5.36
C ILE A 48 -9.50 -4.63 -5.56
N THR A 49 -9.35 -5.75 -6.26
CA THR A 49 -8.00 -6.23 -6.59
C THR A 49 -7.37 -5.37 -7.68
N VAL A 50 -6.03 -5.35 -7.78
CA VAL A 50 -5.33 -4.63 -8.86
C VAL A 50 -5.79 -5.12 -10.23
N ALA A 51 -5.93 -6.43 -10.42
CA ALA A 51 -6.41 -7.00 -11.69
C ALA A 51 -7.84 -6.52 -12.04
N GLU A 52 -8.73 -6.46 -11.06
CA GLU A 52 -10.09 -5.96 -11.26
C GLU A 52 -10.11 -4.46 -11.55
N ALA A 53 -9.29 -3.67 -10.85
CA ALA A 53 -9.20 -2.23 -11.06
C ALA A 53 -8.68 -1.90 -12.47
N PHE A 54 -7.65 -2.60 -12.94
CA PHE A 54 -7.18 -2.49 -14.32
C PHE A 54 -8.27 -2.86 -15.33
N ARG A 55 -9.02 -3.95 -15.08
CA ARG A 55 -10.13 -4.34 -15.95
C ARG A 55 -11.25 -3.30 -16.01
N CYS A 56 -11.52 -2.60 -14.90
CA CYS A 56 -12.59 -1.61 -14.82
C CYS A 56 -12.18 -0.26 -15.42
N TYR A 57 -10.94 0.16 -15.22
CA TYR A 57 -10.54 1.56 -15.44
C TYR A 57 -9.40 1.74 -16.44
N ALA A 58 -8.48 0.78 -16.56
CA ALA A 58 -7.30 0.89 -17.41
C ALA A 58 -7.57 0.45 -18.87
N PRO A 59 -6.79 0.94 -19.84
CA PRO A 59 -6.97 0.58 -21.26
C PRO A 59 -6.51 -0.84 -21.61
N CYS A 60 -5.75 -1.51 -20.73
CA CYS A 60 -5.27 -2.87 -20.93
C CYS A 60 -5.22 -3.65 -19.59
N PRO A 61 -5.15 -4.99 -19.63
CA PRO A 61 -4.94 -5.81 -18.44
C PRO A 61 -3.61 -5.53 -17.74
N VAL A 62 -3.52 -5.92 -16.47
CA VAL A 62 -2.32 -5.71 -15.63
C VAL A 62 -1.10 -6.43 -16.19
N GLU A 63 -1.27 -7.60 -16.78
CA GLU A 63 -0.18 -8.38 -17.37
C GLU A 63 0.46 -7.67 -18.56
N GLU A 64 -0.38 -7.01 -19.38
CA GLU A 64 0.09 -6.21 -20.51
C GLU A 64 0.81 -4.94 -20.04
N ALA A 65 0.26 -4.27 -19.01
CA ALA A 65 0.88 -3.11 -18.40
C ALA A 65 2.28 -3.43 -17.84
N LEU A 66 2.43 -4.57 -17.16
CA LEU A 66 3.73 -5.05 -16.67
C LEU A 66 4.70 -5.38 -17.81
N ALA A 67 4.23 -6.07 -18.85
CA ALA A 67 5.06 -6.44 -19.99
C ALA A 67 5.58 -5.21 -20.76
N GLN A 68 4.85 -4.11 -20.72
CA GLN A 68 5.22 -2.84 -21.34
C GLN A 68 5.99 -1.90 -20.41
N ASP A 69 6.22 -2.27 -19.14
CA ASP A 69 6.84 -1.41 -18.11
C ASP A 69 6.05 -0.09 -17.89
N ARG A 70 4.71 -0.19 -17.96
CA ARG A 70 3.78 0.96 -17.83
C ARG A 70 2.79 0.80 -16.67
N PHE A 71 3.07 -0.12 -15.74
CA PHE A 71 2.17 -0.37 -14.61
C PHE A 71 1.91 0.89 -13.80
N ASP A 72 2.95 1.59 -13.34
CA ASP A 72 2.80 2.77 -12.47
C ASP A 72 2.12 3.93 -13.21
N GLU A 73 2.48 4.16 -14.47
CA GLU A 73 1.86 5.17 -15.34
C GLU A 73 0.35 4.92 -15.46
N LEU A 74 -0.04 3.69 -15.79
CA LEU A 74 -1.44 3.34 -15.99
C LEU A 74 -2.23 3.30 -14.68
N LEU A 75 -1.59 2.90 -13.56
CA LEU A 75 -2.20 2.94 -12.25
C LEU A 75 -2.57 4.38 -11.87
N VAL A 76 -1.62 5.31 -11.96
CA VAL A 76 -1.83 6.73 -11.60
C VAL A 76 -2.80 7.42 -12.56
N GLU A 77 -2.69 7.18 -13.86
CA GLU A 77 -3.51 7.89 -14.85
C GLU A 77 -4.96 7.37 -14.90
N TYR A 78 -5.15 6.05 -14.80
CA TYR A 78 -6.45 5.44 -15.07
C TYR A 78 -7.12 4.84 -13.82
N VAL A 79 -6.36 4.30 -12.87
CA VAL A 79 -6.95 3.57 -11.73
C VAL A 79 -7.16 4.47 -10.52
N GLU A 80 -6.11 5.09 -10.00
CA GLU A 80 -6.13 5.93 -8.79
C GLU A 80 -7.20 7.05 -8.79
N PRO A 81 -7.52 7.71 -9.92
CA PRO A 81 -8.55 8.75 -9.94
C PRO A 81 -9.94 8.28 -9.53
N HIS A 82 -10.18 6.96 -9.52
CA HIS A 82 -11.46 6.35 -9.15
C HIS A 82 -11.49 5.83 -7.70
N LEU A 83 -10.35 5.79 -7.00
CA LEU A 83 -10.24 5.13 -5.69
C LEU A 83 -10.52 6.09 -4.53
N GLY A 84 -11.27 5.63 -3.53
CA GLY A 84 -11.51 6.39 -2.30
C GLY A 84 -12.49 7.56 -2.47
N MET A 85 -13.28 7.59 -3.54
CA MET A 85 -14.10 8.76 -3.91
C MET A 85 -15.33 8.96 -3.02
N ALA A 86 -16.15 7.93 -2.86
CA ALA A 86 -17.39 8.00 -2.08
C ALA A 86 -17.26 7.33 -0.70
N THR A 87 -16.54 6.23 -0.66
CA THR A 87 -16.09 5.52 0.54
C THR A 87 -14.60 5.24 0.40
N PRO A 88 -13.87 4.96 1.48
CA PRO A 88 -12.50 4.48 1.35
C PRO A 88 -12.42 3.20 0.51
N THR A 89 -11.33 3.07 -0.23
CA THR A 89 -11.09 1.92 -1.11
C THR A 89 -9.75 1.26 -0.77
N PHE A 90 -9.78 -0.04 -0.52
CA PHE A 90 -8.58 -0.86 -0.52
C PHE A 90 -8.32 -1.39 -1.93
N LEU A 91 -7.18 -1.05 -2.50
CA LEU A 91 -6.62 -1.67 -3.69
C LEU A 91 -5.67 -2.78 -3.25
N TYR A 92 -5.88 -4.03 -3.64
CA TYR A 92 -5.12 -5.16 -3.07
C TYR A 92 -4.78 -6.28 -4.06
N ASP A 93 -4.00 -7.27 -3.61
CA ASP A 93 -3.49 -8.38 -4.43
C ASP A 93 -2.68 -7.87 -5.64
N TYR A 94 -1.54 -7.23 -5.35
CA TYR A 94 -0.63 -6.70 -6.36
C TYR A 94 0.07 -7.83 -7.12
N PRO A 95 0.50 -7.63 -8.38
CA PRO A 95 1.34 -8.58 -9.08
C PRO A 95 2.56 -9.00 -8.26
N ALA A 96 2.90 -10.29 -8.28
CA ALA A 96 4.02 -10.85 -7.53
C ALA A 96 5.36 -10.12 -7.78
N THR A 97 5.57 -9.67 -9.02
CA THR A 97 6.75 -8.89 -9.44
C THR A 97 6.86 -7.52 -8.75
N LEU A 98 5.75 -6.99 -8.23
CA LEU A 98 5.66 -5.71 -7.52
C LEU A 98 5.49 -5.88 -6.00
N GLY A 99 5.69 -7.10 -5.50
CA GLY A 99 5.50 -7.47 -4.11
C GLY A 99 6.80 -7.66 -3.34
N ALA A 100 7.86 -6.86 -3.57
CA ALA A 100 9.24 -7.11 -3.15
C ALA A 100 9.43 -7.75 -1.74
N LEU A 101 8.75 -7.23 -0.72
CA LEU A 101 8.77 -7.76 0.66
C LEU A 101 7.45 -8.41 1.10
N ALA A 102 6.47 -8.47 0.19
CA ALA A 102 5.17 -9.05 0.44
C ALA A 102 5.18 -10.56 0.17
N ARG A 103 4.52 -11.31 1.06
CA ARG A 103 4.24 -12.73 0.93
C ARG A 103 3.43 -12.98 -0.34
N LEU A 104 3.79 -14.01 -1.10
CA LEU A 104 2.95 -14.48 -2.21
C LEU A 104 1.66 -15.10 -1.67
N SER A 105 0.57 -14.89 -2.40
CA SER A 105 -0.70 -15.51 -2.02
C SER A 105 -0.59 -17.04 -2.09
N PRO A 106 -1.03 -17.77 -1.04
CA PRO A 106 -0.99 -19.22 -1.03
C PRO A 106 -1.97 -19.86 -2.02
N THR A 107 -2.96 -19.10 -2.48
CA THR A 107 -3.99 -19.58 -3.43
C THR A 107 -3.74 -19.12 -4.86
N ASP A 108 -3.02 -18.02 -5.05
CA ASP A 108 -2.64 -17.51 -6.37
C ASP A 108 -1.20 -16.96 -6.35
N PRO A 109 -0.19 -17.75 -6.78
CA PRO A 109 1.20 -17.32 -6.80
C PRO A 109 1.48 -16.13 -7.74
N ALA A 110 0.55 -15.73 -8.61
CA ALA A 110 0.70 -14.58 -9.47
C ALA A 110 0.58 -13.24 -8.72
N VAL A 111 0.06 -13.26 -7.48
CA VAL A 111 -0.15 -12.06 -6.67
C VAL A 111 0.60 -12.13 -5.34
N ALA A 112 0.97 -10.96 -4.84
CA ALA A 112 1.46 -10.74 -3.50
C ALA A 112 0.34 -10.16 -2.62
N GLU A 113 0.30 -10.60 -1.37
CA GLU A 113 -0.62 -10.14 -0.34
C GLU A 113 -0.23 -8.74 0.14
N ARG A 114 -0.49 -7.75 -0.70
CA ARG A 114 -0.25 -6.31 -0.50
C ARG A 114 -1.53 -5.55 -0.75
N PHE A 115 -1.69 -4.43 -0.04
CA PHE A 115 -2.74 -3.46 -0.28
C PHE A 115 -2.25 -2.03 -0.14
N GLU A 116 -3.01 -1.14 -0.77
CA GLU A 116 -2.99 0.30 -0.54
C GLU A 116 -4.39 0.77 -0.15
N LEU A 117 -4.47 1.77 0.72
CA LEU A 117 -5.71 2.37 1.18
C LEU A 117 -5.83 3.77 0.60
N TYR A 118 -6.92 4.05 -0.11
CA TYR A 118 -7.22 5.36 -0.66
C TYR A 118 -8.43 5.98 0.05
N VAL A 119 -8.30 7.25 0.42
CA VAL A 119 -9.36 8.05 1.05
C VAL A 119 -9.40 9.43 0.40
N ALA A 120 -10.56 9.82 -0.13
CA ALA A 120 -10.76 11.06 -0.87
C ALA A 120 -9.79 11.25 -2.07
N GLY A 121 -9.36 10.14 -2.69
CA GLY A 121 -8.38 10.13 -3.79
C GLY A 121 -6.92 10.19 -3.34
N LEU A 122 -6.66 10.14 -2.04
CA LEU A 122 -5.31 10.18 -1.48
C LEU A 122 -4.92 8.80 -0.97
N GLU A 123 -3.79 8.28 -1.44
CA GLU A 123 -3.17 7.08 -0.87
C GLU A 123 -2.74 7.39 0.58
N LEU A 124 -3.33 6.69 1.53
CA LEU A 124 -3.16 6.91 2.96
C LEU A 124 -2.24 5.87 3.61
N ALA A 125 -2.27 4.64 3.12
CA ALA A 125 -1.48 3.56 3.69
C ALA A 125 -1.08 2.53 2.64
N ASN A 126 0.05 1.86 2.88
CA ASN A 126 0.52 0.71 2.13
C ASN A 126 0.90 -0.38 3.12
N GLY A 127 0.32 -1.57 2.98
CA GLY A 127 0.55 -2.68 3.88
C GLY A 127 0.57 -4.02 3.18
N PHE A 128 1.19 -5.02 3.80
CA PHE A 128 1.35 -6.35 3.23
C PHE A 128 1.58 -7.40 4.31
N SER A 129 1.27 -8.65 3.98
CA SER A 129 1.76 -9.80 4.73
C SER A 129 3.27 -9.91 4.49
N GLU A 130 4.06 -9.99 5.56
CA GLU A 130 5.52 -10.01 5.46
C GLU A 130 6.01 -11.32 4.82
N LEU A 131 6.97 -11.19 3.90
CA LEU A 131 7.69 -12.33 3.37
C LEU A 131 8.68 -12.85 4.40
N VAL A 132 8.27 -13.89 5.15
CA VAL A 132 9.11 -14.56 6.15
C VAL A 132 9.85 -15.80 5.62
N ASP A 133 9.74 -16.11 4.33
CA ASP A 133 10.46 -17.22 3.70
C ASP A 133 11.87 -16.75 3.28
N PRO A 134 12.94 -17.22 3.95
CA PRO A 134 14.30 -16.78 3.63
C PRO A 134 14.82 -17.32 2.29
N VAL A 135 14.23 -18.39 1.76
CA VAL A 135 14.61 -18.93 0.44
C VAL A 135 14.09 -18.02 -0.66
N GLU A 136 12.80 -17.67 -0.59
CA GLU A 136 12.17 -16.74 -1.52
C GLU A 136 12.80 -15.34 -1.42
N GLN A 137 13.02 -14.83 -0.20
CA GLN A 137 13.65 -13.53 -0.01
C GLN A 137 15.07 -13.49 -0.58
N ARG A 138 15.85 -14.56 -0.42
CA ARG A 138 17.17 -14.68 -1.06
C ARG A 138 17.07 -14.65 -2.58
N ALA A 139 16.10 -15.36 -3.16
CA ALA A 139 15.90 -15.37 -4.61
C ALA A 139 15.60 -13.97 -5.14
N ARG A 140 14.76 -13.20 -4.44
CA ARG A 140 14.45 -11.80 -4.77
C ARG A 140 15.68 -10.89 -4.67
N PHE A 141 16.46 -11.00 -3.59
CA PHE A 141 17.71 -10.26 -3.49
C PHE A 141 18.66 -10.61 -4.63
N LEU A 142 18.83 -11.89 -4.99
CA LEU A 142 19.70 -12.27 -6.11
C LEU A 142 19.24 -11.66 -7.45
N ALA A 143 17.93 -11.62 -7.70
CA ALA A 143 17.35 -10.99 -8.88
C ALA A 143 17.63 -9.47 -8.90
N GLU A 144 17.40 -8.78 -7.79
CA GLU A 144 17.67 -7.35 -7.66
C GLU A 144 19.17 -7.04 -7.83
N GLN A 145 20.05 -7.82 -7.19
CA GLN A 145 21.50 -7.66 -7.36
C GLN A 145 21.94 -7.86 -8.81
N ALA A 146 21.28 -8.75 -9.57
CA ALA A 146 21.56 -8.92 -10.99
C ALA A 146 21.19 -7.66 -11.80
N VAL A 147 20.04 -7.03 -11.52
CA VAL A 147 19.64 -5.76 -12.14
C VAL A 147 20.63 -4.64 -11.80
N ILE A 148 21.04 -4.51 -10.54
CA ILE A 148 22.02 -3.50 -10.10
C ILE A 148 23.37 -3.70 -10.82
N ARG A 149 23.83 -4.94 -11.00
CA ARG A 149 25.06 -5.24 -11.75
C ARG A 149 24.94 -4.87 -13.23
N LEU A 150 23.79 -5.10 -13.86
CA LEU A 150 23.54 -4.68 -15.25
C LEU A 150 23.57 -3.16 -15.41
N GLN A 151 23.24 -2.41 -14.34
CA GLN A 151 23.38 -0.95 -14.28
C GLN A 151 24.81 -0.48 -13.97
N GLY A 152 25.79 -1.39 -13.84
CA GLY A 152 27.18 -1.04 -13.54
C GLY A 152 27.44 -0.59 -12.10
N ARG A 153 26.52 -0.90 -11.18
CA ARG A 153 26.63 -0.55 -9.75
C ARG A 153 27.03 -1.78 -8.93
N ASP A 154 27.64 -1.55 -7.78
CA ASP A 154 27.91 -2.60 -6.79
C ASP A 154 26.65 -2.84 -5.93
N PRO A 155 26.05 -4.04 -5.96
CA PRO A 155 24.90 -4.36 -5.11
C PRO A 155 25.26 -4.54 -3.63
N GLY A 156 26.54 -4.62 -3.27
CA GLY A 156 26.96 -4.96 -1.91
C GLY A 156 26.77 -6.44 -1.56
N PRO A 157 27.09 -6.84 -0.32
CA PRO A 157 26.99 -8.22 0.13
C PRO A 157 25.54 -8.67 0.34
N MET A 158 25.29 -9.98 0.21
CA MET A 158 24.02 -10.59 0.63
C MET A 158 23.84 -10.41 2.15
N PRO A 159 22.68 -9.93 2.63
CA PRO A 159 22.43 -9.77 4.06
C PRO A 159 22.12 -11.13 4.73
N GLU A 160 23.16 -11.94 4.94
CA GLU A 160 23.05 -13.30 5.46
C GLU A 160 22.40 -13.37 6.86
N GLN A 161 22.73 -12.43 7.75
CA GLN A 161 22.14 -12.39 9.10
C GLN A 161 20.64 -12.14 9.06
N PHE A 162 20.19 -11.20 8.22
CA PHE A 162 18.77 -10.94 8.01
C PHE A 162 18.04 -12.19 7.51
N LEU A 163 18.60 -12.92 6.54
CA LEU A 163 17.98 -14.14 6.03
C LEU A 163 17.88 -15.25 7.08
N VAL A 164 18.85 -15.34 8.00
CA VAL A 164 18.77 -16.29 9.12
C VAL A 164 17.65 -15.91 10.08
N GLU A 165 17.61 -14.65 10.52
CA GLU A 165 16.62 -14.14 11.47
C GLU A 165 15.21 -14.17 10.88
N LEU A 166 15.07 -13.91 9.58
CA LEU A 166 13.80 -13.93 8.86
C LEU A 166 13.09 -15.29 8.97
N GLY A 167 13.85 -16.39 8.89
CA GLY A 167 13.30 -17.74 9.04
C GLY A 167 12.83 -18.07 10.47
N GLU A 168 13.23 -17.29 11.47
CA GLU A 168 12.76 -17.41 12.86
C GLU A 168 11.56 -16.52 13.16
N MET A 169 11.24 -15.57 12.26
CA MET A 169 10.12 -14.66 12.46
C MET A 169 8.80 -15.43 12.37
N PRO A 170 7.86 -15.20 13.31
CA PRO A 170 6.49 -15.68 13.12
C PRO A 170 5.91 -14.99 11.88
N GLN A 171 4.84 -15.59 11.31
CA GLN A 171 4.02 -14.88 10.33
C GLN A 171 3.65 -13.50 10.88
N ALA A 172 3.77 -12.48 10.04
CA ALA A 172 3.53 -11.11 10.42
C ALA A 172 2.99 -10.33 9.23
N ALA A 173 2.42 -9.16 9.51
CA ALA A 173 2.04 -8.19 8.51
C ALA A 173 2.57 -6.82 8.92
N GLY A 174 2.98 -6.03 7.93
CA GLY A 174 3.50 -4.67 8.10
C GLY A 174 2.66 -3.65 7.35
N ILE A 175 2.62 -2.43 7.88
CA ILE A 175 1.96 -1.28 7.23
C ILE A 175 2.71 0.02 7.48
N ALA A 176 2.82 0.84 6.44
CA ALA A 176 3.17 2.24 6.53
C ALA A 176 1.90 3.09 6.36
N LEU A 177 1.62 3.95 7.35
CA LEU A 177 0.49 4.88 7.32
C LEU A 177 1.04 6.30 7.21
N GLY A 178 0.58 7.07 6.23
CA GLY A 178 0.93 8.47 6.05
C GLY A 178 0.25 9.34 7.10
N VAL A 179 0.94 9.63 8.21
CA VAL A 179 0.39 10.42 9.31
C VAL A 179 0.06 11.86 8.87
N ASP A 180 0.90 12.50 8.06
CA ASP A 180 0.63 13.86 7.58
C ASP A 180 -0.64 13.90 6.72
N ARG A 181 -0.77 12.94 5.79
CA ARG A 181 -1.96 12.75 4.95
C ARG A 181 -3.21 12.47 5.79
N LEU A 182 -3.08 11.67 6.85
CA LEU A 182 -4.16 11.43 7.81
C LEU A 182 -4.60 12.73 8.48
N VAL A 183 -3.64 13.51 9.01
CA VAL A 183 -3.94 14.79 9.65
C VAL A 183 -4.59 15.75 8.65
N MET A 184 -4.13 15.81 7.41
CA MET A 184 -4.74 16.62 6.34
C MET A 184 -6.21 16.30 6.15
N LEU A 185 -6.56 15.02 6.01
CA LEU A 185 -7.94 14.56 5.81
C LEU A 185 -8.86 14.95 6.98
N PHE A 186 -8.38 14.81 8.22
CA PHE A 186 -9.19 15.10 9.42
C PHE A 186 -9.29 16.60 9.72
N ALA A 187 -8.22 17.35 9.45
CA ALA A 187 -8.17 18.79 9.64
C ALA A 187 -8.81 19.58 8.48
N GLY A 188 -9.06 18.94 7.33
CA GLY A 188 -9.52 19.62 6.12
C GLY A 188 -8.43 20.50 5.49
N ALA A 189 -7.15 20.11 5.63
CA ALA A 189 -6.01 20.86 5.10
C ALA A 189 -5.66 20.38 3.68
N ASP A 190 -5.52 21.30 2.74
CA ASP A 190 -5.30 21.00 1.33
C ASP A 190 -3.81 20.85 0.95
N ALA A 191 -2.91 21.30 1.83
CA ALA A 191 -1.47 21.23 1.63
C ALA A 191 -0.76 20.64 2.85
N ILE A 192 0.30 19.85 2.61
CA ILE A 192 1.08 19.20 3.68
C ILE A 192 1.70 20.23 4.63
N ASP A 193 2.11 21.39 4.11
CA ASP A 193 2.65 22.51 4.87
C ASP A 193 1.73 23.02 5.99
N GLN A 194 0.42 22.78 5.87
CA GLN A 194 -0.57 23.19 6.86
C GLN A 194 -0.64 22.24 8.06
N VAL A 195 -0.01 21.06 7.97
CA VAL A 195 -0.03 20.03 9.02
C VAL A 195 1.34 19.70 9.59
N VAL A 196 2.40 20.33 9.06
CA VAL A 196 3.77 20.20 9.56
C VAL A 196 4.19 21.48 10.27
N ALA A 197 4.89 21.38 11.40
CA ALA A 197 5.25 22.53 12.22
C ALA A 197 6.29 23.47 11.58
N PHE A 198 7.18 22.93 10.73
CA PHE A 198 8.22 23.67 10.01
C PHE A 198 8.30 23.13 8.58
N THR A 199 8.16 24.01 7.59
CA THR A 199 8.25 23.61 6.17
C THR A 199 9.70 23.73 5.67
N PRO A 200 10.12 22.91 4.69
CA PRO A 200 11.45 23.01 4.09
C PRO A 200 11.77 24.39 3.52
N GLU A 201 10.76 25.12 3.01
CA GLU A 201 10.90 26.46 2.44
C GLU A 201 11.05 27.56 3.52
N GLY A 202 10.75 27.22 4.78
CA GLY A 202 10.87 28.10 5.94
C GLY A 202 12.17 27.95 6.74
N LEU A 203 13.08 27.05 6.32
CA LEU A 203 14.40 26.78 6.89
C LEU A 203 15.52 27.29 5.97
#